data_AF-A0A0S9KDY5-F1
#
_entry.id   AF-A0A0S9KDY5-F1
#
_cell.length_a   1.000
_cell.length_b   1.000
_cell.length_c   1.000
_cell.angle_alpha   90.00
_cell.angle_beta   90.00
_cell.angle_gamma   90.00
#
_symmetry.space_group_name_H-M   'P 1'
#
loop_
_entity.id
_entity.type
_entity.pdbx_description
1 polymer ?
#
loop_
_entity_poly.entity_id
_entity_poly.type
_entity_poly.pdbx_seq_one_letter_code
_entity_poly.pdbx_strand_id
1 'polypeptide(L)'
;MAPPVAAAPVIPEPVYAAPAPVAPTYAAPTAPAQPAPAYVHTYEDGPALVPPAPQAPTLQPPAAGLPTTPPPMPPVAPPAAPSAPLTGSNYNFYNEGKDAAHGKNTFANNALLLPILGVVMIIASNFLAPILSTIGVLATIAGFVFAILGIRRANRTGRGKGKAITGLIIAPLILIVGLGVVLTQAIVSNPEFQEGFSAGMNADLVEQIEGNIKTDMTAQFVAQGIAAMPTAVDCPADTGLASGTELVCTATFDDATTQPVNVTITDDKAGFTWELQAQ
;
A
#
# COMPACT_ATOMS: atom_id res chain seq x y z
N MET A 1 7.33 -10.67 84.76
CA MET A 1 6.64 -9.37 84.90
C MET A 1 7.44 -8.36 84.09
N ALA A 2 6.94 -7.97 82.92
CA ALA A 2 7.60 -6.97 82.09
C ALA A 2 7.15 -5.56 82.53
N PRO A 3 8.04 -4.55 82.52
CA PRO A 3 7.67 -3.19 82.91
C PRO A 3 6.77 -2.53 81.86
N PRO A 4 5.90 -1.57 82.26
CA PRO A 4 5.02 -0.88 81.34
C PRO A 4 5.82 0.01 80.39
N VAL A 5 5.55 -0.12 79.09
CA VAL A 5 6.11 0.72 78.04
C VAL A 5 5.43 2.10 78.12
N ALA A 6 6.23 3.15 78.36
CA ALA A 6 5.75 4.52 78.39
C ALA A 6 5.35 4.99 76.99
N ALA A 7 4.12 5.49 76.86
CA ALA A 7 3.62 6.08 75.61
C ALA A 7 4.43 7.33 75.23
N ALA A 8 4.82 7.43 73.97
CA ALA A 8 5.57 8.57 73.46
C ALA A 8 4.74 9.86 73.51
N PRO A 9 5.37 11.02 73.81
CA PRO A 9 4.68 12.30 73.87
C PRO A 9 4.19 12.74 72.48
N VAL A 10 2.91 13.09 72.40
CA VAL A 10 2.29 13.65 71.20
C VAL A 10 2.76 15.10 71.06
N ILE A 11 3.51 15.39 70.00
CA ILE A 11 3.94 16.74 69.65
C ILE A 11 2.78 17.40 68.88
N PRO A 12 2.22 18.53 69.34
CA PRO A 12 1.16 19.23 68.61
C PRO A 12 1.73 19.83 67.32
N GLU A 13 1.00 19.66 66.21
CA GLU A 13 1.36 20.23 64.92
C GLU A 13 1.36 21.77 64.97
N PRO A 14 2.34 22.44 64.34
CA PRO A 14 2.37 23.89 64.27
C PRO A 14 1.21 24.41 63.42
N VAL A 15 0.37 25.23 64.03
CA VAL A 15 -0.71 25.96 63.34
C VAL A 15 -0.08 27.10 62.54
N TYR A 16 0.06 26.89 61.23
CA TYR A 16 0.48 27.96 60.31
C TYR A 16 -0.69 28.91 60.06
N ALA A 17 -0.53 30.18 60.44
CA ALA A 17 -1.48 31.23 60.09
C ALA A 17 -1.48 31.43 58.57
N ALA A 18 -2.67 31.45 57.96
CA ALA A 18 -2.83 31.72 56.54
C ALA A 18 -2.26 33.12 56.21
N PRO A 19 -1.45 33.25 55.15
CA PRO A 19 -0.91 34.54 54.75
C PRO A 19 -2.04 35.50 54.34
N ALA A 20 -1.92 36.76 54.77
CA ALA A 20 -2.88 37.80 54.42
C ALA A 20 -2.94 38.00 52.89
N PRO A 21 -4.13 38.23 52.30
CA PRO A 21 -4.27 38.45 50.87
C PRO A 21 -3.50 39.70 50.46
N VAL A 22 -2.45 39.50 49.66
CA VAL A 22 -1.71 40.59 49.02
C VAL A 22 -2.59 41.13 47.90
N ALA A 23 -2.97 42.41 47.98
CA ALA A 23 -3.74 43.07 46.93
C ALA A 23 -2.92 43.06 45.61
N PRO A 24 -3.48 42.58 44.49
CA PRO A 24 -2.78 42.59 43.21
C PRO A 24 -2.49 44.04 42.82
N THR A 25 -1.20 44.35 42.69
CA THR A 25 -0.76 45.61 42.10
C THR A 25 -0.89 45.43 40.59
N TYR A 26 -1.98 45.92 40.00
CA TYR A 26 -2.17 45.89 38.55
C TYR A 26 -1.18 46.88 37.92
N ALA A 27 -0.10 46.36 37.35
CA ALA A 27 0.68 47.10 36.37
C ALA A 27 -0.24 47.46 35.20
N ALA A 28 -0.17 48.71 34.74
CA ALA A 28 -0.89 49.15 33.56
C ALA A 28 -0.54 48.22 32.38
N PRO A 29 -1.53 47.73 31.61
CA PRO A 29 -1.28 46.85 30.49
C PRO A 29 -0.33 47.55 29.52
N THR A 30 0.87 47.03 29.40
CA THR A 30 1.76 47.36 28.30
C THR A 30 1.03 46.91 27.04
N ALA A 31 0.88 47.80 26.07
CA ALA A 31 0.23 47.47 24.80
C ALA A 31 0.85 46.16 24.27
N PRO A 32 0.05 45.15 23.90
CA PRO A 32 0.59 43.90 23.39
C PRO A 32 1.49 44.24 22.22
N ALA A 33 2.74 43.78 22.29
CA ALA A 33 3.62 43.79 21.13
C ALA A 33 2.84 43.12 20.00
N GLN A 34 2.66 43.86 18.91
CA GLN A 34 1.98 43.37 17.72
C GLN A 34 2.65 42.04 17.33
N PRO A 35 1.94 40.89 17.38
CA PRO A 35 2.53 39.61 17.04
C PRO A 35 3.14 39.73 15.65
N ALA A 36 4.37 39.25 15.51
CA ALA A 36 5.00 39.14 14.20
C ALA A 36 4.03 38.39 13.27
N PRO A 37 3.89 38.80 12.00
CA PRO A 37 2.96 38.16 11.08
C PRO A 37 3.30 36.66 11.01
N ALA A 38 2.35 35.80 11.37
CA ALA A 38 2.45 34.37 11.15
C ALA A 38 2.60 34.14 9.64
N TYR A 39 3.79 33.70 9.21
CA TYR A 39 4.06 33.38 7.82
C TYR A 39 3.43 32.02 7.52
N VAL A 40 2.18 32.03 7.05
CA VAL A 40 1.52 30.83 6.54
C VAL A 40 2.05 30.56 5.13
N HIS A 41 3.02 29.66 5.01
CA HIS A 41 3.41 29.11 3.71
C HIS A 41 2.42 27.99 3.33
N THR A 42 1.42 28.34 2.55
CA THR A 42 0.57 27.35 1.89
C THR A 42 1.35 26.79 0.70
N TYR A 43 1.78 25.54 0.78
CA TYR A 43 2.23 24.81 -0.41
C TYR A 43 1.01 24.57 -1.29
N GLU A 44 0.75 25.47 -2.23
CA GLU A 44 -0.04 25.13 -3.41
C GLU A 44 0.76 24.11 -4.21
N ASP A 45 0.14 22.95 -4.44
CA ASP A 45 0.59 21.89 -5.35
C ASP A 45 1.31 22.53 -6.55
N GLY A 46 2.64 22.42 -6.58
CA GLY A 46 3.43 22.87 -7.72
C GLY A 46 2.87 22.23 -8.99
N PRO A 47 2.87 22.92 -10.14
CA PRO A 47 2.34 22.35 -11.37
C PRO A 47 3.01 21.00 -11.59
N ALA A 48 2.19 19.94 -11.61
CA ALA A 48 2.63 18.56 -11.73
C ALA A 48 3.80 18.49 -12.71
N LEU A 49 4.97 18.07 -12.20
CA LEU A 49 6.14 17.86 -13.02
C LEU A 49 5.72 16.92 -14.14
N VAL A 50 5.52 17.49 -15.34
CA VAL A 50 5.21 16.70 -16.54
C VAL A 50 6.40 15.76 -16.69
N PRO A 51 6.22 14.44 -16.53
CA PRO A 51 7.32 13.52 -16.67
C PRO A 51 7.95 13.74 -18.04
N PRO A 52 9.28 13.81 -18.14
CA PRO A 52 9.95 14.02 -19.41
C PRO A 52 9.43 12.99 -20.40
N ALA A 53 8.99 13.48 -21.57
CA ALA A 53 8.41 12.63 -22.61
C ALA A 53 9.31 11.40 -22.83
N PRO A 54 8.74 10.18 -22.90
CA PRO A 54 9.51 8.97 -23.14
C PRO A 54 10.42 9.20 -24.34
N GLN A 55 11.74 9.16 -24.11
CA GLN A 55 12.69 9.26 -25.21
C GLN A 55 12.41 8.10 -26.16
N ALA A 56 12.05 8.44 -27.40
CA ALA A 56 11.78 7.44 -28.43
C ALA A 56 13.01 6.52 -28.52
N PRO A 57 12.81 5.18 -28.51
CA PRO A 57 13.91 4.25 -28.69
C PRO A 57 14.67 4.61 -29.97
N THR A 58 15.96 4.90 -29.84
CA THR A 58 16.84 5.06 -31.00
C THR A 58 16.86 3.73 -31.73
N LEU A 59 16.17 3.68 -32.87
CA LEU A 59 16.17 2.53 -33.77
C LEU A 59 17.59 2.32 -34.28
N GLN A 60 18.32 1.42 -33.64
CA GLN A 60 19.63 0.97 -34.09
C GLN A 60 19.41 0.15 -35.39
N PRO A 61 20.01 0.54 -36.52
CA PRO A 61 19.84 -0.19 -37.77
C PRO A 61 20.40 -1.61 -37.64
N PRO A 62 19.69 -2.65 -38.13
CA PRO A 62 20.17 -4.02 -38.06
C PRO A 62 21.42 -4.16 -38.93
N ALA A 63 22.48 -4.72 -38.33
CA ALA A 63 23.69 -5.09 -39.03
C ALA A 63 23.37 -6.08 -40.16
N ALA A 64 23.83 -5.77 -41.38
CA ALA A 64 23.71 -6.63 -42.54
C ALA A 64 24.54 -7.91 -42.34
N GLY A 65 23.88 -8.96 -41.86
CA GLY A 65 24.42 -10.32 -41.76
C GLY A 65 24.40 -11.02 -43.12
N LEU A 66 25.54 -11.65 -43.45
CA LEU A 66 25.85 -12.40 -44.67
C LEU A 66 24.87 -13.55 -45.00
N PRO A 67 24.75 -13.95 -46.28
CA PRO A 67 23.98 -15.12 -46.69
C PRO A 67 24.68 -16.40 -46.24
N THR A 68 24.04 -17.16 -45.35
CA THR A 68 24.43 -18.54 -45.05
C THR A 68 23.66 -19.49 -45.97
N THR A 69 24.40 -20.31 -46.71
CA THR A 69 23.86 -21.33 -47.60
C THR A 69 23.15 -22.42 -46.78
N PRO A 70 22.01 -22.95 -47.27
CA PRO A 70 21.31 -24.03 -46.57
C PRO A 70 22.13 -25.33 -46.64
N PRO A 71 22.23 -26.09 -45.54
CA PRO A 71 22.88 -27.40 -45.54
C PRO A 71 22.07 -28.42 -46.37
N PRO A 72 22.75 -29.43 -46.96
CA PRO A 72 22.10 -30.48 -47.75
C PRO A 72 21.15 -31.32 -46.89
N MET A 73 19.94 -31.53 -47.40
CA MET A 73 18.92 -32.36 -46.75
C MET A 73 19.38 -33.82 -46.65
N PRO A 74 19.18 -34.49 -45.50
CA PRO A 74 19.38 -35.92 -45.38
C PRO A 74 18.34 -36.70 -46.20
N PRO A 75 18.66 -37.94 -46.63
CA PRO A 75 17.78 -38.77 -47.43
C PRO A 75 16.47 -39.09 -46.70
N VAL A 76 15.37 -38.91 -47.43
CA VAL A 76 13.99 -39.19 -46.99
C VAL A 76 13.87 -40.68 -46.66
N ALA A 77 13.59 -41.00 -45.39
CA ALA A 77 13.23 -42.36 -44.98
C ALA A 77 11.83 -42.71 -45.54
N PRO A 78 11.61 -43.96 -45.99
CA PRO A 78 10.31 -44.40 -46.47
C PRO A 78 9.24 -44.30 -45.37
N PRO A 79 7.97 -44.05 -45.73
CA PRO A 79 6.88 -43.86 -44.78
C PRO A 79 6.70 -45.10 -43.90
N ALA A 80 6.86 -44.91 -42.59
CA ALA A 80 6.54 -45.92 -41.60
C ALA A 80 5.05 -46.28 -41.70
N ALA A 81 4.76 -47.58 -41.76
CA ALA A 81 3.40 -48.11 -41.78
C ALA A 81 2.58 -47.58 -40.59
N PRO A 82 1.26 -47.34 -40.75
CA PRO A 82 0.41 -46.84 -39.69
C PRO A 82 0.43 -47.81 -38.51
N SER A 83 1.05 -47.39 -37.41
CA SER A 83 1.00 -48.08 -36.13
C SER A 83 -0.46 -48.19 -35.69
N ALA A 84 -0.92 -49.42 -35.49
CA ALA A 84 -2.27 -49.74 -35.03
C ALA A 84 -2.61 -48.97 -33.74
N PRO A 85 -3.85 -48.47 -33.60
CA PRO A 85 -4.26 -47.77 -32.39
C PRO A 85 -4.22 -48.73 -31.20
N LEU A 86 -3.37 -48.39 -30.22
CA LEU A 86 -3.31 -49.01 -28.90
C LEU A 86 -4.70 -48.97 -28.26
N THR A 87 -5.33 -50.14 -28.26
CA THR A 87 -6.62 -50.42 -27.66
C THR A 87 -6.39 -50.60 -26.17
N GLY A 88 -6.49 -49.52 -25.40
CA GLY A 88 -6.14 -49.61 -23.99
C GLY A 88 -6.28 -48.33 -23.17
N SER A 89 -7.43 -47.67 -23.21
CA SER A 89 -7.98 -47.01 -22.01
C SER A 89 -9.42 -46.62 -22.27
N ASN A 90 -10.32 -47.13 -21.43
CA ASN A 90 -11.78 -47.07 -21.54
C ASN A 90 -12.32 -45.68 -21.15
N TYR A 91 -11.75 -44.61 -21.71
CA TYR A 91 -12.37 -43.29 -21.71
C TYR A 91 -13.24 -43.20 -22.96
N ASN A 92 -14.55 -43.12 -22.77
CA ASN A 92 -15.58 -43.03 -23.82
C ASN A 92 -15.48 -41.70 -24.62
N PHE A 93 -14.43 -41.53 -25.41
CA PHE A 93 -14.32 -40.44 -26.39
C PHE A 93 -15.41 -40.53 -27.49
N TYR A 94 -16.05 -41.70 -27.64
CA TYR A 94 -17.11 -41.91 -28.62
C TYR A 94 -18.42 -41.19 -28.27
N ASN A 95 -18.69 -40.94 -26.99
CA ASN A 95 -19.86 -40.13 -26.58
C ASN A 95 -19.59 -38.62 -26.74
N GLU A 96 -18.35 -38.17 -26.59
CA GLU A 96 -18.00 -36.75 -26.76
C GLU A 96 -18.20 -36.25 -28.21
N GLY A 97 -17.98 -37.11 -29.21
CA GLY A 97 -18.25 -36.76 -30.62
C GLY A 97 -19.73 -36.52 -30.91
N LYS A 98 -20.62 -37.23 -30.21
CA LYS A 98 -22.08 -37.10 -30.34
C LYS A 98 -22.58 -35.82 -29.64
N ASP A 99 -22.00 -35.48 -28.49
CA ASP A 99 -22.31 -34.25 -27.75
C ASP A 99 -21.80 -32.99 -28.46
N ALA A 100 -20.63 -33.07 -29.12
CA ALA A 100 -20.10 -32.01 -29.96
C ALA A 100 -21.01 -31.73 -31.19
N ALA A 101 -21.65 -32.77 -31.74
CA ALA A 101 -22.61 -32.63 -32.84
C ALA A 101 -23.92 -31.94 -32.41
N HIS A 102 -24.26 -31.99 -31.11
CA HIS A 102 -25.45 -31.35 -30.55
C HIS A 102 -25.16 -29.94 -29.99
N GLY A 103 -23.96 -29.40 -30.22
CA GLY A 103 -23.58 -28.04 -29.80
C GLY A 103 -23.46 -27.82 -28.28
N LYS A 104 -23.53 -28.89 -27.48
CA LYS A 104 -23.42 -28.82 -26.02
C LYS A 104 -21.97 -29.04 -25.61
N ASN A 105 -21.20 -27.94 -25.55
CA ASN A 105 -19.85 -27.95 -25.01
C ASN A 105 -19.90 -27.93 -23.46
N THR A 106 -20.15 -29.08 -22.83
CA THR A 106 -20.14 -29.27 -21.37
C THR A 106 -18.87 -28.73 -20.73
N PHE A 107 -17.73 -28.86 -21.41
CA PHE A 107 -16.45 -28.33 -20.94
C PHE A 107 -16.41 -26.79 -20.87
N ALA A 108 -16.96 -26.12 -21.88
CA ALA A 108 -17.03 -24.65 -21.90
C ALA A 108 -18.03 -24.12 -20.86
N ASN A 109 -19.10 -24.87 -20.60
CA ASN A 109 -20.07 -24.51 -19.57
C ASN A 109 -19.50 -24.64 -18.16
N ASN A 110 -18.76 -25.71 -17.89
CA ASN A 110 -18.10 -25.93 -16.59
C ASN A 110 -16.95 -24.93 -16.36
N ALA A 111 -16.22 -24.56 -17.41
CA ALA A 111 -15.17 -23.54 -17.34
C ALA A 111 -15.70 -22.13 -16.99
N LEU A 112 -16.98 -21.85 -17.25
CA LEU A 112 -17.63 -20.59 -16.87
C LEU A 112 -18.27 -20.67 -15.47
N LEU A 113 -18.91 -21.80 -15.16
CA LEU A 113 -19.65 -21.96 -13.91
C LEU A 113 -18.73 -22.08 -12.68
N LEU A 114 -17.62 -22.80 -12.79
CA LEU A 114 -16.67 -22.99 -11.68
C LEU A 114 -16.10 -21.68 -11.12
N PRO A 115 -15.56 -20.76 -11.94
CA PRO A 115 -15.04 -19.49 -11.41
C PRO A 115 -16.15 -18.59 -10.84
N ILE A 116 -17.35 -18.57 -11.46
CA ILE A 116 -18.48 -17.81 -10.92
C ILE A 116 -18.88 -18.34 -9.54
N LEU A 117 -18.98 -19.67 -9.39
CA LEU A 117 -19.32 -20.30 -8.12
C LEU A 117 -18.23 -20.07 -7.07
N GLY A 118 -16.95 -20.05 -7.47
CA GLY A 118 -15.83 -19.65 -6.63
C GLY A 118 -15.95 -18.21 -6.11
N VAL A 119 -16.30 -17.25 -6.97
CA VAL A 119 -16.53 -15.85 -6.56
C VAL A 119 -17.71 -15.73 -5.60
N VAL A 120 -18.83 -16.40 -5.90
CA VAL A 120 -20.00 -16.38 -5.01
C VAL A 120 -19.64 -16.96 -3.64
N MET A 121 -18.82 -18.01 -3.59
CA MET A 121 -18.31 -18.57 -2.33
C MET A 121 -17.37 -17.61 -1.61
N ILE A 122 -16.49 -16.89 -2.32
CA ILE A 122 -15.62 -15.86 -1.72
C ILE A 122 -16.48 -14.73 -1.12
N ILE A 123 -17.48 -14.24 -1.85
CA ILE A 123 -18.38 -13.19 -1.37
C ILE A 123 -19.21 -13.69 -0.17
N ALA A 124 -19.76 -14.91 -0.23
CA ALA A 124 -20.53 -15.50 0.86
C ALA A 124 -19.66 -15.83 2.09
N SER A 125 -18.36 -16.12 1.90
CA SER A 125 -17.44 -16.42 2.99
C SER A 125 -17.24 -15.23 3.94
N ASN A 126 -17.43 -14.00 3.44
CA ASN A 126 -17.46 -12.79 4.28
C ASN A 126 -18.56 -12.82 5.35
N PHE A 127 -19.60 -13.65 5.17
CA PHE A 127 -20.74 -13.74 6.09
C PHE A 127 -20.79 -15.04 6.91
N LEU A 128 -20.27 -16.16 6.40
CA LEU A 128 -20.51 -17.47 7.01
C LEU A 128 -19.32 -18.12 7.71
N ALA A 129 -18.07 -17.98 7.22
CA ALA A 129 -16.86 -18.48 7.89
C ALA A 129 -15.59 -18.23 7.05
N PRO A 130 -14.43 -17.94 7.68
CA PRO A 130 -13.16 -17.77 6.99
C PRO A 130 -12.66 -19.04 6.26
N ILE A 131 -13.09 -20.24 6.68
CA ILE A 131 -12.71 -21.52 6.05
C ILE A 131 -13.28 -21.64 4.62
N LEU A 132 -14.41 -20.98 4.33
CA LEU A 132 -15.00 -20.97 2.99
C LEU A 132 -14.14 -20.17 1.98
N SER A 133 -13.37 -19.20 2.46
CA SER A 133 -12.48 -18.38 1.62
C SER A 133 -11.36 -19.21 1.00
N THR A 134 -10.74 -20.11 1.77
CA THR A 134 -9.67 -20.99 1.28
C THR A 134 -10.16 -21.94 0.19
N ILE A 135 -11.37 -22.48 0.36
CA ILE A 135 -12.01 -23.33 -0.67
C ILE A 135 -12.31 -22.50 -1.92
N GLY A 136 -12.77 -21.25 -1.76
CA GLY A 136 -13.01 -20.32 -2.86
C GLY A 136 -11.75 -20.01 -3.69
N VAL A 137 -10.61 -19.79 -3.03
CA VAL A 137 -9.31 -19.58 -3.72
C VAL A 137 -8.91 -20.82 -4.52
N LEU A 138 -9.00 -22.02 -3.92
CA LEU A 138 -8.67 -23.27 -4.61
C LEU A 138 -9.58 -23.52 -5.82
N ALA A 139 -10.88 -23.25 -5.69
CA ALA A 139 -11.84 -23.34 -6.80
C ALA A 139 -11.52 -22.35 -7.93
N THR A 140 -11.07 -21.14 -7.59
CA THR A 140 -10.67 -20.11 -8.56
C THR A 140 -9.41 -20.51 -9.33
N ILE A 141 -8.40 -21.05 -8.62
CA ILE A 141 -7.18 -21.59 -9.23
C ILE A 141 -7.51 -22.77 -10.16
N ALA A 142 -8.35 -23.70 -9.70
CA ALA A 142 -8.80 -24.83 -10.53
C ALA A 142 -9.52 -24.35 -11.80
N GLY A 143 -10.44 -23.38 -11.66
CA GLY A 143 -11.13 -22.75 -12.79
C GLY A 143 -10.16 -22.12 -13.80
N PHE A 144 -9.11 -21.46 -13.33
CA PHE A 144 -8.07 -20.88 -14.17
C PHE A 144 -7.28 -21.93 -14.95
N VAL A 145 -6.90 -23.03 -14.30
CA VAL A 145 -6.23 -24.17 -14.97
C VAL A 145 -7.13 -24.79 -16.04
N PHE A 146 -8.43 -24.98 -15.74
CA PHE A 146 -9.40 -25.48 -16.72
C PHE A 146 -9.59 -24.52 -17.90
N ALA A 147 -9.55 -23.20 -17.66
CA ALA A 147 -9.61 -22.20 -18.73
C ALA A 147 -8.40 -22.32 -19.68
N ILE A 148 -7.18 -22.45 -19.14
CA ILE A 148 -5.95 -22.64 -19.94
C ILE A 148 -6.01 -23.93 -20.76
N LEU A 149 -6.44 -25.04 -20.15
CA LEU A 149 -6.59 -26.33 -20.83
C LEU A 149 -7.67 -26.26 -21.92
N GLY A 150 -8.76 -25.53 -21.67
CA GLY A 150 -9.82 -25.26 -22.63
C GLY A 150 -9.31 -24.53 -23.88
N ILE A 151 -8.43 -23.53 -23.71
CA ILE A 151 -7.82 -22.78 -24.82
C ILE A 151 -6.91 -23.68 -25.66
N ARG A 152 -6.07 -24.52 -25.02
CA ARG A 152 -5.24 -25.49 -25.75
C ARG A 152 -6.07 -26.46 -26.59
N ARG A 153 -7.23 -26.90 -26.08
CA ARG A 153 -8.16 -27.77 -26.81
C ARG A 153 -8.86 -27.02 -27.95
N ALA A 154 -9.35 -25.80 -27.71
CA ALA A 154 -10.03 -24.99 -28.72
C ALA A 154 -9.14 -24.63 -29.92
N ASN A 155 -7.84 -24.41 -29.68
CA ASN A 155 -6.88 -24.17 -30.77
C ASN A 155 -6.68 -25.38 -31.67
N ARG A 156 -6.88 -26.61 -31.18
CA ARG A 156 -6.77 -27.83 -31.99
C ARG A 156 -8.02 -28.12 -32.82
N THR A 157 -9.21 -27.77 -32.34
CA THR A 157 -10.48 -28.13 -32.98
C THR A 157 -10.99 -27.09 -33.98
N GLY A 158 -10.41 -25.89 -34.02
CA GLY A 158 -10.75 -24.84 -35.00
C GLY A 158 -12.16 -24.23 -34.90
N ARG A 159 -13.05 -24.81 -34.08
CA ARG A 159 -14.41 -24.32 -33.79
C ARG A 159 -14.50 -23.81 -32.35
N GLY A 160 -15.23 -22.70 -32.15
CA GLY A 160 -15.56 -22.18 -30.81
C GLY A 160 -14.69 -21.04 -30.27
N LYS A 161 -13.88 -20.38 -31.11
CA LYS A 161 -12.94 -19.32 -30.70
C LYS A 161 -13.57 -18.17 -29.90
N GLY A 162 -14.80 -17.77 -30.23
CA GLY A 162 -15.47 -16.65 -29.56
C GLY A 162 -15.70 -16.86 -28.05
N LYS A 163 -16.12 -18.06 -27.64
CA LYS A 163 -16.38 -18.34 -26.21
C LYS A 163 -15.10 -18.52 -25.38
N ALA A 164 -14.02 -18.98 -26.01
CA ALA A 164 -12.72 -19.12 -25.34
C ALA A 164 -12.09 -17.75 -25.02
N ILE A 165 -12.25 -16.76 -25.91
CA ILE A 165 -11.73 -15.40 -25.70
C ILE A 165 -12.47 -14.72 -24.54
N THR A 166 -13.80 -14.86 -24.46
CA THR A 166 -14.60 -14.29 -23.36
C THR A 166 -14.17 -14.86 -22.00
N GLY A 167 -13.92 -16.18 -21.93
CA GLY A 167 -13.42 -16.82 -20.71
C GLY A 167 -12.02 -16.32 -20.31
N LEU A 168 -11.15 -16.04 -21.28
CA LEU A 168 -9.80 -15.53 -21.02
C LEU A 168 -9.78 -14.09 -20.51
N ILE A 169 -10.76 -13.25 -20.86
CA ILE A 169 -10.85 -11.87 -20.33
C ILE A 169 -11.54 -11.85 -18.97
N ILE A 170 -12.60 -12.64 -18.78
CA ILE A 170 -13.37 -12.66 -17.54
C ILE A 170 -12.58 -13.30 -16.39
N ALA A 171 -11.83 -14.37 -16.65
CA ALA A 171 -11.07 -15.07 -15.61
C ALA A 171 -10.05 -14.17 -14.86
N PRO A 172 -9.17 -13.38 -15.52
CA PRO A 172 -8.24 -12.49 -14.83
C PRO A 172 -8.96 -11.34 -14.11
N LEU A 173 -10.04 -10.79 -14.66
CA LEU A 173 -10.83 -9.76 -13.95
C LEU A 173 -11.42 -10.30 -12.64
N ILE A 174 -11.99 -11.52 -12.70
CA ILE A 174 -12.48 -12.23 -11.51
C ILE A 174 -11.36 -12.48 -10.51
N LEU A 175 -10.17 -12.88 -10.98
CA LEU A 175 -9.02 -13.15 -10.12
C LEU A 175 -8.52 -11.88 -9.43
N ILE A 176 -8.44 -10.75 -10.14
CA ILE A 176 -8.04 -9.45 -9.57
C ILE A 176 -9.02 -9.03 -8.48
N VAL A 177 -10.33 -9.11 -8.74
CA VAL A 177 -11.36 -8.77 -7.74
C VAL A 177 -11.30 -9.71 -6.54
N GLY A 178 -11.19 -11.02 -6.77
CA GLY A 178 -11.09 -12.03 -5.71
C GLY A 178 -9.84 -11.85 -4.85
N LEU A 179 -8.69 -11.58 -5.47
CA LEU A 179 -7.44 -11.28 -4.77
C LEU A 179 -7.57 -10.00 -3.94
N GLY A 180 -8.17 -8.95 -4.50
CA GLY A 180 -8.40 -7.69 -3.78
C GLY A 180 -9.23 -7.89 -2.50
N VAL A 181 -10.30 -8.68 -2.56
CA VAL A 181 -11.13 -9.01 -1.39
C VAL A 181 -10.37 -9.84 -0.35
N VAL A 182 -9.59 -10.84 -0.79
CA VAL A 182 -8.77 -11.64 0.14
C VAL A 182 -7.70 -10.76 0.80
N LEU A 183 -7.08 -9.87 0.04
CA LEU A 183 -6.04 -8.97 0.55
C LEU A 183 -6.62 -7.97 1.55
N THR A 184 -7.76 -7.32 1.25
CA THR A 184 -8.40 -6.39 2.18
C THR A 184 -8.83 -7.09 3.47
N GLN A 185 -9.33 -8.33 3.39
CA GLN A 185 -9.66 -9.11 4.59
C GLN A 185 -8.41 -9.49 5.39
N ALA A 186 -7.32 -9.88 4.72
CA ALA A 186 -6.05 -10.17 5.39
C ALA A 186 -5.49 -8.92 6.11
N ILE A 187 -5.66 -7.74 5.52
CA ILE A 187 -5.27 -6.45 6.12
C ILE A 187 -6.16 -6.11 7.33
N VAL A 188 -7.49 -6.29 7.22
CA VAL A 188 -8.43 -5.98 8.32
C VAL A 188 -8.28 -6.96 9.49
N SER A 189 -7.99 -8.23 9.21
CA SER A 189 -7.90 -9.28 10.23
C SER A 189 -6.56 -9.33 10.97
N ASN A 190 -5.48 -8.76 10.41
CA ASN A 190 -4.15 -8.75 11.02
C ASN A 190 -3.74 -7.33 11.40
N PRO A 191 -3.98 -6.89 12.65
CA PRO A 191 -3.58 -5.55 13.09
C PRO A 191 -2.07 -5.31 12.98
N GLU A 192 -1.24 -6.35 13.19
CA GLU A 192 0.22 -6.28 12.99
C GLU A 192 0.61 -5.88 11.57
N PHE A 193 -0.18 -6.28 10.57
CA PHE A 193 0.07 -5.89 9.18
C PHE A 193 -0.33 -4.43 8.94
N GLN A 194 -1.39 -3.95 9.59
CA GLN A 194 -1.78 -2.53 9.51
C GLN A 194 -0.71 -1.64 10.12
N GLU A 195 -0.20 -2.01 11.29
CA GLU A 195 0.88 -1.28 11.97
C GLU A 195 2.17 -1.32 11.15
N GLY A 196 2.54 -2.46 10.57
CA GLY A 196 3.74 -2.56 9.73
C GLY A 196 3.65 -1.75 8.43
N PHE A 197 2.49 -1.75 7.76
CA PHE A 197 2.29 -1.01 6.51
C PHE A 197 2.17 0.50 6.76
N SER A 198 1.48 0.90 7.84
CA SER A 198 1.39 2.31 8.24
C SER A 198 2.76 2.82 8.69
N ALA A 199 3.50 2.10 9.53
CA ALA A 199 4.85 2.49 9.96
C ALA A 199 5.80 2.67 8.77
N GLY A 200 5.75 1.77 7.77
CA GLY A 200 6.59 1.86 6.58
C GLY A 200 6.30 3.08 5.71
N MET A 201 5.02 3.40 5.47
CA MET A 201 4.65 4.61 4.70
C MET A 201 4.86 5.89 5.49
N ASN A 202 4.69 5.85 6.82
CA ASN A 202 4.91 7.01 7.68
C ASN A 202 6.38 7.42 7.72
N ALA A 203 7.31 6.46 7.72
CA ALA A 203 8.75 6.76 7.74
C ALA A 203 9.20 7.56 6.50
N ASP A 204 8.78 7.16 5.31
CA ASP A 204 9.13 7.84 4.05
C ASP A 204 8.52 9.25 3.98
N LEU A 205 7.27 9.40 4.45
CA LEU A 205 6.61 10.69 4.53
C LEU A 205 7.26 11.62 5.56
N VAL A 206 7.66 11.10 6.73
CA VAL A 206 8.35 11.86 7.77
C VAL A 206 9.71 12.37 7.26
N GLU A 207 10.49 11.52 6.61
CA GLU A 207 11.77 11.92 6.01
C GLU A 207 11.57 13.04 4.97
N GLN A 208 10.50 12.96 4.16
CA GLN A 208 10.13 14.00 3.22
C GLN A 208 9.72 15.31 3.91
N ILE A 209 8.90 15.24 4.96
CA ILE A 209 8.45 16.41 5.75
C ILE A 209 9.66 17.10 6.39
N GLU A 210 10.56 16.35 7.04
CA GLU A 210 11.77 16.88 7.67
C GLU A 210 12.67 17.60 6.65
N GLY A 211 12.87 16.99 5.47
CA GLY A 211 13.65 17.59 4.38
C GLY A 211 13.04 18.89 3.86
N ASN A 212 11.71 18.93 3.70
CA ASN A 212 11.00 20.10 3.23
C ASN A 212 10.98 21.23 4.28
N ILE A 213 10.71 20.92 5.56
CA ILE A 213 10.75 21.91 6.65
C ILE A 213 12.13 22.52 6.76
N LYS A 214 13.19 21.69 6.74
CA LYS A 214 14.57 22.19 6.81
C LYS A 214 14.88 23.16 5.67
N THR A 215 14.46 22.82 4.45
CA THR A 215 14.68 23.65 3.27
C THR A 215 13.94 24.99 3.35
N ASP A 216 12.65 24.95 3.71
CA ASP A 216 11.82 26.15 3.83
C ASP A 216 12.27 27.05 4.98
N MET A 217 12.55 26.47 6.15
CA MET A 217 13.03 27.21 7.32
C MET A 217 14.38 27.87 7.04
N THR A 218 15.30 27.20 6.34
CA THR A 218 16.56 27.81 5.89
C THR A 218 16.29 29.01 4.97
N ALA A 219 15.39 28.87 4.00
CA ALA A 219 15.05 29.95 3.08
C ALA A 219 14.47 31.17 3.80
N GLN A 220 13.57 30.96 4.77
CA GLN A 220 13.00 32.03 5.59
C GLN A 220 14.05 32.72 6.46
N PHE A 221 14.94 31.96 7.08
CA PHE A 221 15.98 32.50 7.97
C PHE A 221 17.01 33.33 7.20
N VAL A 222 17.41 32.87 6.01
CA VAL A 222 18.25 33.64 5.09
C VAL A 222 17.55 34.94 4.68
N ALA A 223 16.25 34.89 4.36
CA ALA A 223 15.49 36.08 3.99
C ALA A 223 15.38 37.11 5.13
N GLN A 224 15.34 36.63 6.39
CA GLN A 224 15.29 37.48 7.59
C GLN A 224 16.68 37.91 8.10
N GLY A 225 17.76 37.39 7.52
CA GLY A 225 19.14 37.67 7.97
C GLY A 225 19.48 37.04 9.32
N ILE A 226 18.80 35.97 9.72
CA ILE A 226 19.11 35.20 10.93
C ILE A 226 20.37 34.37 10.67
N ALA A 227 21.34 34.47 11.57
CA ALA A 227 22.64 33.81 11.40
C ALA A 227 22.62 32.32 11.76
N ALA A 228 21.80 31.92 12.72
CA ALA A 228 21.70 30.53 13.17
C ALA A 228 20.86 29.72 12.18
N MET A 229 21.44 28.70 11.55
CA MET A 229 20.77 27.91 10.51
C MET A 229 20.37 26.53 11.03
N PRO A 230 19.21 25.98 10.62
CA PRO A 230 18.84 24.64 11.03
C PRO A 230 19.71 23.57 10.40
N THR A 231 20.30 22.73 11.26
CA THR A 231 21.13 21.60 10.85
C THR A 231 20.34 20.30 10.75
N ALA A 232 19.34 20.10 11.61
CA ALA A 232 18.45 18.95 11.60
C ALA A 232 17.04 19.31 12.04
N VAL A 233 16.05 18.57 11.55
CA VAL A 233 14.66 18.58 12.02
C VAL A 233 14.31 17.12 12.28
N ASP A 234 13.90 16.81 13.50
CA ASP A 234 13.57 15.44 13.93
C ASP A 234 12.10 15.40 14.34
N CYS A 235 11.31 14.63 13.61
CA CYS A 235 9.87 14.48 13.81
C CYS A 235 9.55 13.07 14.35
N PRO A 236 8.60 12.93 15.29
CA PRO A 236 8.24 11.63 15.84
C PRO A 236 7.59 10.73 14.78
N ALA A 237 8.27 9.64 14.41
CA ALA A 237 7.85 8.68 13.37
C ALA A 237 6.59 7.86 13.74
N ASP A 238 6.26 7.77 15.03
CA ASP A 238 5.17 6.92 15.53
C ASP A 238 3.79 7.59 15.48
N THR A 239 3.72 8.86 15.10
CA THR A 239 2.47 9.63 15.09
C THR A 239 1.79 9.47 13.73
N GLY A 240 0.61 8.84 13.71
CA GLY A 240 -0.15 8.66 12.47
C GLY A 240 -0.40 9.98 11.75
N LEU A 241 -0.05 10.05 10.46
CA LEU A 241 -0.11 11.27 9.64
C LEU A 241 -1.52 11.51 9.06
N ALA A 242 -2.55 11.50 9.89
CA ALA A 242 -3.89 11.87 9.43
C ALA A 242 -4.00 13.39 9.24
N SER A 243 -4.74 13.84 8.22
CA SER A 243 -5.06 15.27 8.05
C SER A 243 -5.68 15.84 9.33
N GLY A 244 -5.23 17.03 9.72
CA GLY A 244 -5.60 17.70 10.97
C GLY A 244 -4.78 17.27 12.19
N THR A 245 -3.82 16.36 12.04
CA THR A 245 -2.91 15.98 13.14
C THR A 245 -1.84 17.05 13.31
N GLU A 246 -1.59 17.45 14.55
CA GLU A 246 -0.47 18.29 14.95
C GLU A 246 0.67 17.40 15.44
N LEU A 247 1.86 17.61 14.85
CA LEU A 247 3.10 16.98 15.25
C LEU A 247 4.03 18.04 15.83
N VAL A 248 4.75 17.71 16.89
CA VAL A 248 5.79 18.56 17.45
C VAL A 248 7.13 17.98 17.05
N CYS A 249 7.79 18.61 16.09
CA CYS A 249 9.14 18.26 15.66
C CYS A 249 10.17 19.08 16.45
N THR A 250 11.41 18.62 16.49
CA THR A 250 12.52 19.33 17.13
C THR A 250 13.50 19.80 16.07
N ALA A 251 13.63 21.11 15.91
CA ALA A 251 14.67 21.71 15.07
C ALA A 251 15.95 21.90 15.87
N THR A 252 17.09 21.44 15.35
CA THR A 252 18.43 21.66 15.90
C THR A 252 19.18 22.66 15.03
N PHE A 253 19.77 23.68 15.65
CA PHE A 253 20.52 24.73 14.97
C PHE A 253 22.03 24.48 15.03
N ASP A 254 22.80 25.25 14.26
CA ASP A 254 24.25 25.17 14.18
C ASP A 254 24.97 25.58 15.48
N ASP A 255 24.33 26.39 16.31
CA ASP A 255 24.77 26.72 17.68
C ASP A 255 24.41 25.63 18.72
N ALA A 256 23.90 24.48 18.25
CA ALA A 256 23.40 23.36 19.05
C ALA A 256 22.18 23.69 19.93
N THR A 257 21.50 24.81 19.68
CA THR A 257 20.20 25.07 20.30
C THR A 257 19.11 24.22 19.64
N THR A 258 18.08 23.91 20.41
CA THR A 258 16.92 23.14 19.93
C THR A 258 15.65 23.92 20.17
N GLN A 259 14.78 24.02 19.16
CA GLN A 259 13.45 24.63 19.31
C GLN A 259 12.35 23.68 18.83
N PRO A 260 11.18 23.66 19.52
CA PRO A 260 10.03 22.92 19.06
C PRO A 260 9.38 23.62 17.84
N VAL A 261 9.06 22.83 16.84
CA VAL A 261 8.36 23.24 15.62
C VAL A 261 7.02 22.51 15.60
N ASN A 262 5.93 23.26 15.64
CA ASN A 262 4.61 22.68 15.47
C ASN A 262 4.34 22.52 13.98
N VAL A 263 3.99 21.31 13.56
CA VAL A 263 3.69 20.95 12.19
C VAL A 263 2.25 20.47 12.15
N THR A 264 1.41 21.15 11.39
CA THR A 264 0.01 20.76 11.16
C THR A 264 -0.11 20.16 9.78
N ILE A 265 -0.56 18.91 9.69
CA ILE A 265 -0.84 18.26 8.42
C ILE A 265 -2.16 18.79 7.88
N THR A 266 -2.13 19.45 6.72
CA THR A 266 -3.32 20.02 6.10
C THR A 266 -4.01 19.04 5.16
N ASP A 267 -3.28 18.12 4.52
CA ASP A 267 -3.84 17.14 3.59
C ASP A 267 -3.13 15.78 3.64
N ASP A 268 -3.80 14.71 3.20
CA ASP A 268 -3.29 13.34 3.13
C ASP A 268 -2.22 13.11 2.03
N LYS A 269 -1.91 14.17 1.27
CA LYS A 269 -0.92 14.18 0.16
C LYS A 269 0.32 15.01 0.46
N ALA A 270 0.77 15.05 1.71
CA ALA A 270 1.95 15.82 2.15
C ALA A 270 1.77 17.34 2.17
N GLY A 271 0.52 17.85 2.20
CA GLY A 271 0.27 19.23 2.57
C GLY A 271 0.54 19.42 4.06
N PHE A 272 1.45 20.31 4.42
CA PHE A 272 1.70 20.68 5.82
C PHE A 272 2.00 22.17 5.96
N THR A 273 1.70 22.70 7.15
CA THR A 273 2.11 24.03 7.59
C THR A 273 2.93 23.89 8.86
N TRP A 274 3.96 24.70 9.03
CA TRP A 274 4.80 24.64 10.23
C TRP A 274 4.92 26.03 10.87
N GLU A 275 5.05 26.06 12.19
CA GLU A 275 5.24 27.25 12.99
C GLU A 275 6.30 26.99 14.07
N LEU A 276 7.31 27.88 14.16
CA LEU A 276 8.26 27.89 15.26
C LEU A 276 7.58 28.41 16.52
N GLN A 277 7.64 27.64 17.61
CA GLN A 277 7.16 28.15 18.88
C GLN A 277 8.20 29.12 19.46
N ALA A 278 7.82 30.39 19.58
CA ALA A 278 8.61 31.35 20.34
C ALA A 278 8.70 30.89 21.81
N GLN A 279 9.91 30.72 22.31
CA GLN A 279 10.17 30.49 23.74
C GLN A 279 9.95 31.74 24.58
#